data_AF-A0A8I1KMD6-F1
#
_entry.id   AF-A0A8I1KMD6-F1
#
_cell.length_a   1.000
_cell.length_b   1.000
_cell.length_c   1.000
_cell.angle_alpha   90.00
_cell.angle_beta   90.00
_cell.angle_gamma   90.00
#
_symmetry.space_group_name_H-M   'P 1'
#
loop_
_entity.id
_entity.type
_entity.pdbx_description
1 polymer ?
#
loop_
_entity_poly.entity_id
_entity_poly.type
_entity_poly.pdbx_seq_one_letter_code
_entity_poly.pdbx_strand_id
1 'polypeptide(L)'
;MTALASLRTALPAALLLFSAAGASLAAPDEGLIERGKYLATIGDCAACHTRQGGKPFAGGLQIQTPFGSVTTPNITPDKRTGIGEWSEDEFYRALHEGIGKHGEYLYPVFPFTSFTKVRRDDVNAIRAYLMSLKPVHAPHQPNHLAFPFDIRESLSVWRGLFFAPGVFEPDPAKTEQVNWGAYLVEGLGHCGQCHTQRNLMGATIPGDALQGAAVQGWFAPNITADMTRGIGSWSEEQLVSYLASGVAPMRAIAEGPMATVVHDSLSKLKVADLRAIAAYLKQTPPRADVSGGSVVPVPAGAAGVYVSHCASCHGLEGEGLKDRIPPLSKNGTVNGEQPQDIIKAILAGLPATQQYGPMPSFAAYLSDGDIAAVANSVRSRWGNNAPTNADGFLVREIRQSTPIMLAGGEGSTQCPPPLTEKERAVVENAKADAGELLRTTQGSNLVLRVQEIVPKIKSAVRQASEADVVNGLTAAFCSVVAERETMTVAQKRNLLDIFAQVTYAEASGMLGRRHTRR
;
A
#
# COMPACT_ATOMS: atom_id res chain seq x y z
N MET A 1 30.38 -99.95 -8.47
CA MET A 1 30.63 -98.67 -7.78
C MET A 1 30.86 -97.61 -8.86
N THR A 2 30.11 -96.50 -8.80
CA THR A 2 30.40 -95.15 -9.35
C THR A 2 30.70 -95.01 -10.86
N ALA A 3 30.23 -94.04 -11.63
CA ALA A 3 29.25 -92.97 -11.53
C ALA A 3 29.14 -92.35 -12.96
N LEU A 4 28.01 -91.69 -13.24
CA LEU A 4 27.62 -91.03 -14.49
C LEU A 4 28.50 -89.83 -14.90
N ALA A 5 28.53 -89.48 -16.19
CA ALA A 5 28.38 -88.09 -16.66
C ALA A 5 28.11 -88.01 -18.18
N SER A 6 26.92 -87.51 -18.53
CA SER A 6 26.45 -87.26 -19.89
C SER A 6 26.69 -85.80 -20.29
N LEU A 7 27.21 -85.58 -21.50
CA LEU A 7 27.33 -84.27 -22.15
C LEU A 7 25.94 -83.71 -22.50
N ARG A 8 25.64 -82.47 -22.10
CA ARG A 8 24.55 -81.67 -22.68
C ARG A 8 25.04 -80.28 -23.04
N THR A 9 24.71 -79.90 -24.27
CA THR A 9 24.99 -78.67 -24.99
C THR A 9 24.25 -77.47 -24.37
N ALA A 10 24.93 -76.32 -24.30
CA ALA A 10 24.36 -75.06 -23.83
C ALA A 10 23.88 -74.19 -25.02
N LEU A 11 22.68 -73.66 -24.90
CA LEU A 11 22.09 -72.61 -25.75
C LEU A 11 21.92 -71.36 -24.86
N PRO A 12 22.27 -70.12 -25.27
CA PRO A 12 22.02 -68.96 -24.44
C PRO A 12 20.60 -68.41 -24.69
N ALA A 13 19.83 -68.25 -23.61
CA ALA A 13 18.56 -67.54 -23.62
C ALA A 13 18.81 -66.03 -23.47
N ALA A 14 18.36 -65.24 -24.43
CA ALA A 14 18.37 -63.78 -24.37
C ALA A 14 17.20 -63.30 -23.48
N LEU A 15 17.53 -62.64 -22.36
CA LEU A 15 16.56 -61.96 -21.49
C LEU A 15 16.34 -60.53 -22.01
N LEU A 16 15.15 -60.23 -22.52
CA LEU A 16 14.72 -58.86 -22.83
C LEU A 16 14.24 -58.18 -21.54
N LEU A 17 15.04 -57.22 -21.05
CA LEU A 17 14.66 -56.31 -19.97
C LEU A 17 13.75 -55.20 -20.51
N PHE A 18 12.46 -55.27 -20.20
CA PHE A 18 11.54 -54.15 -20.33
C PHE A 18 11.87 -53.10 -19.26
N SER A 19 12.45 -51.97 -19.68
CA SER A 19 12.64 -50.81 -18.82
C SER A 19 11.33 -50.04 -18.74
N ALA A 20 10.66 -50.09 -17.59
CA ALA A 20 9.53 -49.22 -17.29
C ALA A 20 10.05 -47.80 -17.04
N ALA A 21 9.97 -46.95 -18.06
CA ALA A 21 10.20 -45.52 -17.91
C ALA A 21 9.03 -44.92 -17.09
N GLY A 22 9.26 -44.74 -15.79
CA GLY A 22 8.42 -43.90 -14.95
C GLY A 22 8.49 -42.47 -15.48
N ALA A 23 7.36 -41.97 -15.99
CA ALA A 23 7.20 -40.55 -16.23
C ALA A 23 7.30 -39.83 -14.88
N SER A 24 8.48 -39.27 -14.60
CA SER A 24 8.65 -38.30 -13.52
C SER A 24 7.85 -37.05 -13.93
N LEU A 25 6.74 -36.79 -13.24
CA LEU A 25 6.13 -35.46 -13.23
C LEU A 25 7.22 -34.50 -12.74
N ALA A 26 7.84 -33.78 -13.67
CA ALA A 26 8.83 -32.77 -13.33
C ALA A 26 8.23 -31.84 -12.28
N ALA A 27 8.88 -31.75 -11.11
CA ALA A 27 8.58 -30.70 -10.17
C ALA A 27 8.64 -29.35 -10.91
N PRO A 28 7.77 -28.38 -10.59
CA PRO A 28 7.84 -27.07 -11.22
C PRO A 28 9.27 -26.53 -11.13
N ASP A 29 9.76 -25.91 -12.19
CA ASP A 29 11.05 -25.23 -12.18
C ASP A 29 11.05 -24.21 -11.02
N GLU A 30 11.82 -24.52 -9.97
CA GLU A 30 11.87 -23.73 -8.74
C GLU A 30 12.27 -22.28 -9.04
N GLY A 31 13.10 -22.07 -10.07
CA GLY A 31 13.47 -20.74 -10.56
C GLY A 31 12.31 -19.98 -11.18
N LEU A 32 11.40 -20.67 -11.89
CA LEU A 32 10.20 -20.07 -12.49
C LEU A 32 9.20 -19.64 -11.41
N ILE A 33 8.98 -20.46 -10.38
CA ILE A 33 8.09 -20.12 -9.26
C ILE A 33 8.64 -18.91 -8.49
N GLU A 34 9.93 -18.88 -8.18
CA GLU A 34 10.50 -17.77 -7.43
C GLU A 34 10.48 -16.46 -8.25
N ARG A 35 10.74 -16.54 -9.56
CA ARG A 35 10.52 -15.42 -10.48
C ARG A 35 9.06 -14.97 -10.46
N GLY A 36 8.12 -15.91 -10.54
CA GLY A 36 6.69 -15.66 -10.50
C GLY A 36 6.23 -14.97 -9.23
N LYS A 37 6.74 -15.41 -8.08
CA LYS A 37 6.50 -14.80 -6.77
C LYS A 37 6.99 -13.36 -6.72
N TYR A 38 8.20 -13.13 -7.23
CA TYR A 38 8.77 -11.79 -7.31
C TYR A 38 7.94 -10.86 -8.20
N LEU A 39 7.54 -11.32 -9.39
CA LEU A 39 6.70 -10.57 -10.31
C LEU A 39 5.28 -10.35 -9.77
N ALA A 40 4.69 -11.32 -9.07
CA ALA A 40 3.40 -11.15 -8.39
C ALA A 40 3.47 -10.15 -7.23
N THR A 41 4.65 -9.99 -6.62
CA THR A 41 4.92 -8.95 -5.62
C THR A 41 4.99 -7.57 -6.28
N ILE A 42 5.72 -7.43 -7.39
CA ILE A 42 5.74 -6.19 -8.20
C ILE A 42 4.34 -5.83 -8.70
N GLY A 43 3.57 -6.83 -9.14
CA GLY A 43 2.19 -6.71 -9.60
C GLY A 43 1.18 -6.31 -8.53
N ASP A 44 1.60 -6.27 -7.26
CA ASP A 44 0.77 -6.05 -6.08
C ASP A 44 -0.46 -6.98 -6.00
N CYS A 45 -0.32 -8.21 -6.54
CA CYS A 45 -1.42 -9.16 -6.65
C CYS A 45 -2.04 -9.48 -5.29
N ALA A 46 -1.20 -9.57 -4.25
CA ALA A 46 -1.64 -9.90 -2.90
C ALA A 46 -2.48 -8.80 -2.25
N ALA A 47 -2.16 -7.51 -2.47
CA ALA A 47 -2.88 -6.39 -1.89
C ALA A 47 -4.33 -6.34 -2.39
N CYS A 48 -4.55 -6.63 -3.68
CA CYS A 48 -5.90 -6.69 -4.24
C CYS A 48 -6.61 -8.01 -3.92
N HIS A 49 -5.92 -9.14 -4.05
CA HIS A 49 -6.54 -10.46 -3.90
C HIS A 49 -6.47 -11.03 -2.48
N THR A 50 -6.25 -10.20 -1.46
CA THR A 50 -6.32 -10.61 -0.05
C THR A 50 -7.08 -9.57 0.76
N ARG A 51 -8.32 -9.87 1.17
CA ARG A 51 -9.03 -9.02 2.13
C ARG A 51 -8.37 -9.05 3.51
N GLN A 52 -8.59 -8.01 4.30
CA GLN A 52 -8.15 -7.97 5.70
C GLN A 52 -8.69 -9.19 6.48
N GLY A 53 -7.80 -9.87 7.20
CA GLY A 53 -8.10 -11.12 7.93
C GLY A 53 -8.45 -12.32 7.02
N GLY A 54 -8.33 -12.16 5.71
CA GLY A 54 -8.57 -13.20 4.71
C GLY A 54 -7.37 -14.14 4.54
N LYS A 55 -7.59 -15.23 3.79
CA LYS A 55 -6.50 -16.09 3.35
C LYS A 55 -5.79 -15.44 2.15
N PRO A 56 -4.46 -15.54 2.04
CA PRO A 56 -3.71 -14.96 0.92
C PRO A 56 -4.31 -15.38 -0.44
N PHE A 57 -4.44 -14.40 -1.35
CA PHE A 57 -4.90 -14.59 -2.74
C PHE A 57 -6.34 -15.11 -2.90
N ALA A 58 -7.11 -15.25 -1.81
CA ALA A 58 -8.47 -15.76 -1.84
C ALA A 58 -9.54 -14.71 -2.24
N GLY A 59 -9.13 -13.49 -2.57
CA GLY A 59 -10.01 -12.39 -2.97
C GLY A 59 -10.82 -11.79 -1.81
N GLY A 60 -11.94 -11.19 -2.19
CA GLY A 60 -12.93 -10.63 -1.26
C GLY A 60 -12.62 -9.22 -0.77
N LEU A 61 -11.64 -8.53 -1.36
CA LEU A 61 -11.45 -7.10 -1.12
C LEU A 61 -12.49 -6.33 -1.94
N GLN A 62 -13.21 -5.42 -1.29
CA GLN A 62 -14.16 -4.54 -1.97
C GLN A 62 -13.47 -3.23 -2.32
N ILE A 63 -13.26 -3.00 -3.61
CA ILE A 63 -12.66 -1.78 -4.16
C ILE A 63 -13.79 -0.80 -4.45
N GLN A 64 -13.74 0.37 -3.80
CA GLN A 64 -14.69 1.45 -4.02
C GLN A 64 -14.27 2.28 -5.22
N THR A 65 -15.20 2.50 -6.14
CA THR A 65 -15.01 3.34 -7.33
C THR A 65 -16.12 4.40 -7.41
N PRO A 66 -15.95 5.46 -8.21
CA PRO A 66 -17.05 6.39 -8.49
C PRO A 66 -18.29 5.74 -9.12
N PHE A 67 -18.17 4.52 -9.62
CA PHE A 67 -19.23 3.79 -10.33
C PHE A 67 -19.88 2.70 -9.47
N GLY A 68 -19.53 2.62 -8.18
CA GLY A 68 -19.94 1.56 -7.26
C GLY A 68 -18.75 0.70 -6.82
N SER A 69 -19.03 -0.49 -6.30
CA SER A 69 -17.99 -1.36 -5.73
C SER A 69 -17.73 -2.62 -6.55
N VAL A 70 -16.44 -2.99 -6.65
CA VAL A 70 -15.98 -4.21 -7.31
C VAL A 70 -15.32 -5.10 -6.28
N THR A 71 -15.69 -6.38 -6.25
CA THR A 71 -15.09 -7.34 -5.33
C THR A 71 -14.02 -8.15 -6.04
N THR A 72 -12.82 -8.24 -5.47
CA THR A 72 -11.71 -8.99 -6.07
C THR A 72 -11.96 -10.50 -6.00
N PRO A 73 -11.68 -11.25 -7.09
CA PRO A 73 -11.90 -12.68 -7.12
C PRO A 73 -10.80 -13.47 -6.40
N ASN A 74 -11.07 -14.73 -6.11
CA ASN A 74 -10.07 -15.68 -5.65
C ASN A 74 -9.16 -16.08 -6.83
N ILE A 75 -7.84 -15.97 -6.65
CA ILE A 75 -6.83 -16.36 -7.65
C ILE A 75 -5.92 -17.49 -7.19
N THR A 76 -6.34 -18.24 -6.15
CA THR A 76 -5.68 -19.49 -5.75
C THR A 76 -5.95 -20.61 -6.76
N PRO A 77 -5.21 -21.73 -6.74
CA PRO A 77 -5.43 -22.85 -7.66
C PRO A 77 -6.67 -23.71 -7.31
N ASP A 78 -7.61 -23.17 -6.53
CA ASP A 78 -8.90 -23.82 -6.33
C ASP A 78 -9.63 -23.97 -7.67
N LYS A 79 -10.07 -25.19 -7.99
CA LYS A 79 -10.68 -25.51 -9.28
C LYS A 79 -12.10 -24.95 -9.45
N ARG A 80 -12.80 -24.68 -8.34
CA ARG A 80 -14.22 -24.29 -8.38
C ARG A 80 -14.42 -22.77 -8.26
N THR A 81 -13.57 -22.11 -7.50
CA THR A 81 -13.72 -20.70 -7.14
C THR A 81 -12.49 -19.86 -7.46
N GLY A 82 -11.37 -20.50 -7.78
CA GLY A 82 -10.11 -19.85 -8.14
C GLY A 82 -9.75 -20.04 -9.62
N ILE A 83 -8.46 -19.92 -9.92
CA ILE A 83 -7.91 -20.06 -11.29
C ILE A 83 -7.45 -21.49 -11.62
N GLY A 84 -7.77 -22.48 -10.78
CA GLY A 84 -7.20 -23.84 -10.88
C GLY A 84 -7.48 -24.57 -12.20
N GLU A 85 -8.51 -24.15 -12.94
CA GLU A 85 -8.88 -24.70 -14.25
C GLU A 85 -8.49 -23.79 -15.44
N TRP A 86 -7.83 -22.66 -15.18
CA TRP A 86 -7.44 -21.75 -16.24
C TRP A 86 -6.17 -22.26 -16.92
N SER A 87 -6.22 -22.38 -18.24
CA SER A 87 -5.04 -22.60 -19.09
C SER A 87 -4.09 -21.40 -19.02
N GLU A 88 -2.86 -21.59 -19.51
CA GLU A 88 -1.89 -20.50 -19.62
C GLU A 88 -2.37 -19.40 -20.57
N ASP A 89 -3.01 -19.76 -21.68
CA ASP A 89 -3.55 -18.80 -22.65
C ASP A 89 -4.75 -18.03 -22.09
N GLU A 90 -5.63 -18.67 -21.32
CA GLU A 90 -6.74 -17.98 -20.65
C GLU A 90 -6.24 -17.00 -19.59
N PHE A 91 -5.25 -17.39 -18.79
CA PHE A 91 -4.64 -16.50 -17.81
C PHE A 91 -3.91 -15.33 -18.49
N TYR A 92 -3.14 -15.63 -19.54
CA TYR A 92 -2.46 -14.61 -20.34
C TYR A 92 -3.47 -13.63 -20.93
N ARG A 93 -4.52 -14.13 -21.58
CA ARG A 93 -5.57 -13.31 -22.19
C ARG A 93 -6.29 -12.44 -21.15
N ALA A 94 -6.50 -12.92 -19.93
CA ALA A 94 -7.05 -12.08 -18.88
C ALA A 94 -6.10 -10.93 -18.55
N LEU A 95 -4.83 -11.19 -18.26
CA LEU A 95 -3.88 -10.12 -17.93
C LEU A 95 -3.65 -9.16 -19.10
N HIS A 96 -3.50 -9.68 -20.32
CA HIS A 96 -3.15 -8.89 -21.50
C HIS A 96 -4.30 -8.17 -22.12
N GLU A 97 -5.45 -8.84 -22.16
CA GLU A 97 -6.60 -8.37 -22.90
C GLU A 97 -7.78 -8.09 -21.99
N GLY A 98 -7.74 -8.35 -20.69
CA GLY A 98 -8.89 -8.10 -19.82
C GLY A 98 -10.12 -8.93 -20.20
N ILE A 99 -9.93 -10.16 -20.67
CA ILE A 99 -11.00 -11.11 -21.02
C ILE A 99 -10.90 -12.32 -20.09
N GLY A 100 -11.97 -12.60 -19.36
CA GLY A 100 -12.05 -13.71 -18.40
C GLY A 100 -12.14 -15.08 -19.07
N LYS A 101 -12.21 -16.13 -18.23
CA LYS A 101 -12.22 -17.54 -18.67
C LYS A 101 -13.35 -17.83 -19.66
N HIS A 102 -14.52 -17.22 -19.47
CA HIS A 102 -15.71 -17.47 -20.27
C HIS A 102 -15.91 -16.45 -21.40
N GLY A 103 -14.89 -15.64 -21.69
CA GLY A 103 -14.93 -14.62 -22.75
C GLY A 103 -15.54 -13.28 -22.31
N GLU A 104 -15.92 -13.15 -21.05
CA GLU A 104 -16.48 -11.93 -20.50
C GLU A 104 -15.43 -10.84 -20.34
N TYR A 105 -15.79 -9.58 -20.58
CA TYR A 105 -14.87 -8.46 -20.35
C TYR A 105 -14.72 -8.18 -18.84
N LEU A 106 -13.47 -8.05 -18.41
CA LEU A 106 -13.10 -7.67 -17.06
C LEU A 106 -13.18 -6.15 -16.90
N TYR A 107 -13.68 -5.71 -15.74
CA TYR A 107 -13.72 -4.28 -15.41
C TYR A 107 -12.29 -3.72 -15.30
N PRO A 108 -12.01 -2.50 -15.82
CA PRO A 108 -10.66 -1.90 -15.82
C PRO A 108 -10.05 -1.63 -14.44
N VAL A 109 -10.79 -1.87 -13.35
CA VAL A 109 -10.24 -1.98 -12.00
C VAL A 109 -9.18 -3.09 -11.93
N PHE A 110 -9.36 -4.15 -12.70
CA PHE A 110 -8.27 -5.07 -13.02
C PHE A 110 -7.37 -4.39 -14.07
N PRO A 111 -6.09 -4.08 -13.76
CA PRO A 111 -5.29 -3.14 -14.54
C PRO A 111 -4.68 -3.78 -15.81
N PHE A 112 -5.50 -4.46 -16.61
CA PHE A 112 -5.10 -5.08 -17.87
C PHE A 112 -4.56 -4.06 -18.88
N THR A 113 -4.98 -2.79 -18.76
CA THR A 113 -4.45 -1.68 -19.57
C THR A 113 -2.97 -1.40 -19.31
N SER A 114 -2.44 -1.79 -18.15
CA SER A 114 -1.02 -1.80 -17.82
C SER A 114 -0.41 -3.18 -18.04
N PHE A 115 -1.07 -4.25 -17.58
CA PHE A 115 -0.53 -5.62 -17.67
C PHE A 115 -0.35 -6.12 -19.11
N THR A 116 -1.01 -5.51 -20.09
CA THR A 116 -0.72 -5.74 -21.53
C THR A 116 0.74 -5.50 -21.90
N LYS A 117 1.50 -4.72 -21.12
CA LYS A 117 2.93 -4.47 -21.34
C LYS A 117 3.83 -5.63 -20.92
N VAL A 118 3.32 -6.57 -20.12
CA VAL A 118 4.11 -7.64 -19.48
C VAL A 118 4.44 -8.74 -20.48
N ARG A 119 5.67 -9.26 -20.50
CA ARG A 119 6.03 -10.34 -21.43
C ARG A 119 5.30 -11.64 -21.09
N ARG A 120 5.03 -12.48 -22.11
CA ARG A 120 4.37 -13.78 -21.93
C ARG A 120 5.05 -14.66 -20.89
N ASP A 121 6.38 -14.75 -20.92
CA ASP A 121 7.14 -15.57 -19.98
C ASP A 121 6.98 -15.11 -18.52
N ASP A 122 6.86 -13.79 -18.31
CA ASP A 122 6.63 -13.21 -16.98
C ASP A 122 5.21 -13.50 -16.49
N VAL A 123 4.22 -13.46 -17.38
CA VAL A 123 2.84 -13.86 -17.07
C VAL A 123 2.76 -15.36 -16.73
N ASN A 124 3.46 -16.20 -17.49
CA ASN A 124 3.54 -17.63 -17.23
C ASN A 124 4.23 -17.92 -15.88
N ALA A 125 5.29 -17.17 -15.53
CA ALA A 125 5.95 -17.26 -14.23
C ALA A 125 5.00 -16.90 -13.08
N ILE A 126 4.27 -15.78 -13.19
CA ILE A 126 3.25 -15.39 -12.21
C ILE A 126 2.22 -16.50 -12.03
N ARG A 127 1.71 -17.07 -13.13
CA ARG A 127 0.77 -18.19 -13.08
C ARG A 127 1.38 -19.40 -12.38
N ALA A 128 2.61 -19.78 -12.68
CA ALA A 128 3.29 -20.90 -12.05
C ALA A 128 3.37 -20.73 -10.52
N TYR A 129 3.70 -19.52 -10.04
CA TYR A 129 3.66 -19.20 -8.62
C TYR A 129 2.25 -19.29 -8.03
N LEU A 130 1.24 -18.69 -8.66
CA LEU A 130 -0.13 -18.77 -8.16
C LEU A 130 -0.62 -20.22 -8.09
N MET A 131 -0.27 -21.04 -9.08
CA MET A 131 -0.62 -22.47 -9.13
C MET A 131 0.12 -23.32 -8.10
N SER A 132 1.22 -22.83 -7.51
CA SER A 132 1.92 -23.51 -6.42
C SER A 132 1.35 -23.19 -5.03
N LEU A 133 0.40 -22.26 -4.92
CA LEU A 133 -0.21 -21.88 -3.64
C LEU A 133 -1.17 -22.95 -3.13
N LYS A 134 -1.48 -22.89 -1.83
CA LYS A 134 -2.53 -23.72 -1.24
C LYS A 134 -3.89 -23.30 -1.81
N PRO A 135 -4.71 -24.22 -2.37
CA PRO A 135 -6.05 -23.91 -2.80
C PRO A 135 -6.92 -23.41 -1.65
N VAL A 136 -7.69 -22.35 -1.91
CA VAL A 136 -8.69 -21.84 -0.98
C VAL A 136 -10.03 -21.81 -1.69
N HIS A 137 -11.03 -22.48 -1.12
CA HIS A 137 -12.40 -22.34 -1.61
C HIS A 137 -12.99 -21.03 -1.09
N ALA A 138 -13.21 -20.07 -1.99
CA ALA A 138 -13.75 -18.74 -1.69
C ALA A 138 -14.55 -18.24 -2.90
N PRO A 139 -15.87 -18.50 -2.94
CA PRO A 139 -16.74 -18.04 -4.02
C PRO A 139 -16.69 -16.52 -4.19
N HIS A 140 -16.66 -16.06 -5.45
CA HIS A 140 -16.69 -14.63 -5.78
C HIS A 140 -18.00 -14.00 -5.29
N GLN A 141 -17.87 -12.81 -4.70
CA GLN A 141 -19.02 -11.99 -4.32
C GLN A 141 -19.37 -11.05 -5.48
N PRO A 142 -20.66 -10.89 -5.83
CA PRO A 142 -21.07 -10.00 -6.91
C PRO A 142 -20.52 -8.57 -6.76
N ASN A 143 -20.33 -7.91 -7.89
CA ASN A 143 -20.06 -6.48 -7.91
C ASN A 143 -21.36 -5.70 -7.66
N HIS A 144 -21.25 -4.52 -7.07
CA HIS A 144 -22.37 -3.61 -6.86
C HIS A 144 -22.08 -2.30 -7.59
N LEU A 145 -22.17 -2.36 -8.92
CA LEU A 145 -22.00 -1.20 -9.80
C LEU A 145 -23.35 -0.54 -10.05
N ALA A 146 -23.34 0.79 -10.17
CA ALA A 146 -24.54 1.55 -10.51
C ALA A 146 -24.82 1.45 -12.01
N PHE A 147 -26.10 1.45 -12.38
CA PHE A 147 -26.49 1.58 -13.79
C PHE A 147 -25.93 2.88 -14.40
N PRO A 148 -25.39 2.85 -15.64
CA PRO A 148 -25.33 1.72 -16.57
C PRO A 148 -24.04 0.89 -16.50
N PHE A 149 -23.18 1.12 -15.51
CA PHE A 149 -21.85 0.48 -15.38
C PHE A 149 -21.92 -1.00 -14.98
N ASP A 150 -23.09 -1.50 -14.59
CA ASP A 150 -23.36 -2.91 -14.32
C ASP A 150 -23.58 -3.75 -15.59
N ILE A 151 -23.84 -3.12 -16.74
CA ILE A 151 -23.99 -3.79 -18.04
C ILE A 151 -22.61 -4.14 -18.59
N ARG A 152 -22.20 -5.40 -18.40
CA ARG A 152 -20.85 -5.87 -18.73
C ARG A 152 -20.49 -5.73 -20.22
N GLU A 153 -21.46 -5.86 -21.12
CA GLU A 153 -21.26 -5.76 -22.57
C GLU A 153 -20.85 -4.34 -22.99
N SER A 154 -21.21 -3.32 -22.21
CA SER A 154 -20.79 -1.93 -22.45
C SER A 154 -19.27 -1.75 -22.42
N LEU A 155 -18.54 -2.66 -21.76
CA LEU A 155 -17.09 -2.66 -21.75
C LEU A 155 -16.49 -2.89 -23.14
N SER A 156 -17.19 -3.53 -24.07
CA SER A 156 -16.72 -3.65 -25.47
C SER A 156 -16.47 -2.28 -26.11
N VAL A 157 -17.41 -1.34 -25.92
CA VAL A 157 -17.33 0.03 -26.40
C VAL A 157 -16.22 0.78 -25.67
N TRP A 158 -16.19 0.67 -24.34
CA TRP A 158 -15.14 1.31 -23.53
C TRP A 158 -13.74 0.90 -23.98
N ARG A 159 -13.53 -0.40 -24.22
CA ARG A 159 -12.25 -0.94 -24.67
C ARG A 159 -11.88 -0.44 -26.06
N GLY A 160 -12.83 -0.40 -27.00
CA GLY A 160 -12.59 0.14 -28.34
C GLY A 160 -12.14 1.60 -28.33
N LEU A 161 -12.53 2.37 -27.32
CA LEU A 161 -12.16 3.77 -27.16
C LEU A 161 -10.85 3.99 -26.37
N PHE A 162 -10.58 3.16 -25.36
CA PHE A 162 -9.58 3.46 -24.33
C PHE A 162 -8.51 2.39 -24.11
N PHE A 163 -8.55 1.27 -24.83
CA PHE A 163 -7.58 0.19 -24.67
C PHE A 163 -6.85 -0.13 -25.98
N ALA A 164 -5.52 -0.05 -25.93
CA ALA A 164 -4.63 -0.53 -26.98
C ALA A 164 -3.76 -1.67 -26.41
N PRO A 165 -3.93 -2.92 -26.88
CA PRO A 165 -3.09 -4.02 -26.45
C PRO A 165 -1.66 -3.86 -27.00
N GLY A 166 -0.66 -4.27 -26.22
CA GLY A 166 0.71 -4.34 -26.71
C GLY A 166 1.75 -4.53 -25.62
N VAL A 167 2.63 -5.51 -25.84
CA VAL A 167 3.81 -5.81 -25.01
C VAL A 167 4.73 -4.59 -24.99
N PHE A 168 5.46 -4.40 -23.90
CA PHE A 168 6.47 -3.36 -23.79
C PHE A 168 7.60 -3.56 -24.81
N GLU A 169 7.94 -2.50 -25.52
CA GLU A 169 9.07 -2.46 -26.45
C GLU A 169 10.12 -1.46 -25.92
N PRO A 170 11.37 -1.91 -25.68
CA PRO A 170 12.44 -1.03 -25.22
C PRO A 170 12.72 0.11 -26.21
N ASP A 171 12.88 1.33 -25.70
CA ASP A 171 13.33 2.46 -26.49
C ASP A 171 14.86 2.35 -26.72
N PRO A 172 15.34 2.23 -27.97
CA PRO A 172 16.77 2.11 -28.27
C PRO A 172 17.57 3.37 -27.90
N ALA A 173 16.91 4.52 -27.69
CA ALA A 173 17.57 5.75 -27.24
C ALA A 173 17.76 5.80 -25.71
N LYS A 174 17.19 4.84 -24.96
CA LYS A 174 17.30 4.76 -23.51
C LYS A 174 18.25 3.65 -23.08
N THR A 175 18.84 3.82 -21.89
CA THR A 175 19.66 2.77 -21.29
C THR A 175 18.79 1.57 -20.88
N GLU A 176 19.42 0.40 -20.74
CA GLU A 176 18.74 -0.81 -20.26
C GLU A 176 18.04 -0.58 -18.92
N GLN A 177 18.69 0.13 -17.99
CA GLN A 177 18.12 0.47 -16.68
C GLN A 177 16.83 1.29 -16.81
N VAL A 178 16.79 2.27 -17.72
CA VAL A 178 15.61 3.13 -17.92
C VAL A 178 14.49 2.34 -18.58
N ASN A 179 14.80 1.51 -19.59
CA ASN A 179 13.82 0.62 -20.22
C ASN A 179 13.26 -0.40 -19.23
N TRP A 180 14.09 -0.92 -18.32
CA TRP A 180 13.64 -1.80 -17.25
C TRP A 180 12.74 -1.06 -16.26
N GLY A 181 13.08 0.17 -15.90
CA GLY A 181 12.24 1.04 -15.09
C GLY A 181 10.88 1.31 -15.73
N ALA A 182 10.86 1.61 -17.03
CA ALA A 182 9.65 1.81 -17.81
C ALA A 182 8.77 0.55 -17.81
N TYR A 183 9.36 -0.62 -18.06
CA TYR A 183 8.66 -1.91 -18.01
C TYR A 183 7.98 -2.16 -16.65
N LEU A 184 8.68 -1.84 -15.56
CA LEU A 184 8.13 -1.97 -14.20
C LEU A 184 7.02 -0.95 -13.95
N VAL A 185 7.22 0.32 -14.29
CA VAL A 185 6.25 1.40 -14.00
C VAL A 185 4.99 1.31 -14.85
N GLU A 186 5.11 1.01 -16.13
CA GLU A 186 3.99 0.95 -17.08
C GLU A 186 3.28 -0.41 -17.07
N GLY A 187 4.02 -1.48 -16.75
CA GLY A 187 3.53 -2.85 -16.70
C GLY A 187 3.04 -3.26 -15.31
N LEU A 188 3.77 -4.18 -14.66
CA LEU A 188 3.32 -4.80 -13.40
C LEU A 188 3.20 -3.80 -12.24
N GLY A 189 4.04 -2.78 -12.15
CA GLY A 189 3.92 -1.74 -11.12
C GLY A 189 2.77 -0.77 -11.35
N HIS A 190 2.23 -0.72 -12.58
CA HIS A 190 0.99 -0.03 -12.97
C HIS A 190 0.81 1.36 -12.35
N CYS A 191 1.90 2.14 -12.19
CA CYS A 191 1.88 3.37 -11.40
C CYS A 191 0.95 4.41 -12.01
N GLY A 192 0.80 4.36 -13.34
CA GLY A 192 -0.13 5.18 -14.10
C GLY A 192 -1.60 4.99 -13.71
N GLN A 193 -1.99 3.87 -13.09
CA GLN A 193 -3.38 3.65 -12.67
C GLN A 193 -3.82 4.56 -11.52
N CYS A 194 -2.87 5.02 -10.71
CA CYS A 194 -3.11 5.96 -9.62
C CYS A 194 -2.61 7.37 -9.96
N HIS A 195 -1.46 7.49 -10.61
CA HIS A 195 -0.79 8.77 -10.86
C HIS A 195 -1.17 9.42 -12.21
N THR A 196 -2.20 8.94 -12.92
CA THR A 196 -2.67 9.55 -14.17
C THR A 196 -4.12 9.94 -14.04
N GLN A 197 -4.48 11.15 -14.50
CA GLN A 197 -5.87 11.60 -14.47
C GLN A 197 -6.78 10.66 -15.26
N ARG A 198 -8.03 10.56 -14.81
CA ARG A 198 -9.06 9.75 -15.47
C ARG A 198 -10.16 10.65 -16.00
N ASN A 199 -10.70 10.30 -17.15
CA ASN A 199 -11.89 10.95 -17.69
C ASN A 199 -13.17 10.48 -16.96
N LEU A 200 -14.32 11.05 -17.31
CA LEU A 200 -15.61 10.72 -16.70
C LEU A 200 -16.03 9.24 -16.88
N MET A 201 -15.44 8.52 -17.84
CA MET A 201 -15.65 7.09 -18.07
C MET A 201 -14.61 6.21 -17.35
N GLY A 202 -13.78 6.79 -16.48
CA GLY A 202 -12.78 6.08 -15.69
C GLY A 202 -11.53 5.64 -16.46
N ALA A 203 -11.37 6.02 -17.73
CA ALA A 203 -10.17 5.72 -18.50
C ALA A 203 -9.06 6.75 -18.19
N THR A 204 -7.80 6.29 -18.15
CA THR A 204 -6.64 7.19 -18.01
C THR A 204 -6.53 8.11 -19.22
N ILE A 205 -6.12 9.35 -18.98
CA ILE A 205 -5.91 10.37 -20.02
C ILE A 205 -4.44 10.29 -20.45
N PRO A 206 -4.13 9.85 -21.69
CA PRO A 206 -2.74 9.61 -22.11
C PRO A 206 -1.83 10.83 -21.99
N GLY A 207 -2.36 12.05 -22.21
CA GLY A 207 -1.61 13.30 -22.10
C GLY A 207 -1.23 13.70 -20.66
N ASP A 208 -1.82 13.06 -19.65
CA ASP A 208 -1.62 13.38 -18.23
C ASP A 208 -0.86 12.26 -17.49
N ALA A 209 -0.17 11.37 -18.23
CA ALA A 209 0.52 10.22 -17.68
C ALA A 209 1.46 10.62 -16.53
N LEU A 210 1.25 10.01 -15.36
CA LEU A 210 2.07 10.19 -14.15
C LEU A 210 2.06 11.61 -13.54
N GLN A 211 1.17 12.49 -13.98
CA GLN A 211 1.08 13.88 -13.51
C GLN A 211 0.26 14.08 -12.23
N GLY A 212 -0.25 13.00 -11.67
CA GLY A 212 -1.05 12.99 -10.45
C GLY A 212 -2.55 12.98 -10.72
N ALA A 213 -3.30 12.41 -9.78
CA ALA A 213 -4.75 12.30 -9.87
C ALA A 213 -5.39 12.03 -8.49
N ALA A 214 -6.67 12.37 -8.36
CA ALA A 214 -7.46 11.89 -7.23
C ALA A 214 -7.80 10.40 -7.41
N VAL A 215 -7.49 9.59 -6.40
CA VAL A 215 -7.73 8.14 -6.38
C VAL A 215 -8.17 7.70 -4.98
N GLN A 216 -9.32 7.01 -4.88
CA GLN A 216 -9.87 6.53 -3.60
C GLN A 216 -9.96 7.64 -2.51
N GLY A 217 -10.29 8.87 -2.94
CA GLY A 217 -10.34 10.06 -2.08
C GLY A 217 -8.98 10.62 -1.64
N TRP A 218 -7.87 10.02 -2.04
CA TRP A 218 -6.50 10.52 -1.84
C TRP A 218 -5.99 11.20 -3.10
N PHE A 219 -4.95 12.03 -3.02
CA PHE A 219 -4.27 12.59 -4.18
C PHE A 219 -2.97 11.83 -4.45
N ALA A 220 -2.94 11.04 -5.51
CA ALA A 220 -1.68 10.52 -6.02
C ALA A 220 -0.90 11.70 -6.65
N PRO A 221 0.29 12.06 -6.14
CA PRO A 221 1.01 13.24 -6.60
C PRO A 221 1.57 13.08 -8.01
N ASN A 222 1.99 14.20 -8.61
CA ASN A 222 2.81 14.17 -9.82
C ASN A 222 4.14 13.46 -9.54
N ILE A 223 4.46 12.41 -10.30
CA ILE A 223 5.70 11.64 -10.18
C ILE A 223 6.58 11.74 -11.44
N THR A 224 6.37 12.78 -12.25
CA THR A 224 7.27 13.17 -13.35
C THR A 224 8.47 13.95 -12.86
N ALA A 225 9.41 14.26 -13.75
CA ALA A 225 10.59 15.07 -13.49
C ALA A 225 10.31 16.57 -13.25
N ASP A 226 9.05 16.98 -13.04
CA ASP A 226 8.71 18.36 -12.69
C ASP A 226 9.46 18.81 -11.43
N MET A 227 10.20 19.93 -11.52
CA MET A 227 11.05 20.45 -10.44
C MET A 227 10.25 21.08 -9.29
N THR A 228 9.00 21.47 -9.53
CA THR A 228 8.18 22.28 -8.64
C THR A 228 7.06 21.47 -7.99
N ARG A 229 6.34 20.67 -8.78
CA ARG A 229 5.17 19.91 -8.34
C ARG A 229 5.37 18.39 -8.40
N GLY A 230 6.41 17.94 -9.08
CA GLY A 230 6.77 16.53 -9.21
C GLY A 230 7.98 16.15 -8.38
N ILE A 231 8.62 15.05 -8.76
CA ILE A 231 9.79 14.50 -8.07
C ILE A 231 11.11 14.99 -8.66
N GLY A 232 11.08 15.97 -9.58
CA GLY A 232 12.26 16.51 -10.25
C GLY A 232 13.33 17.02 -9.29
N SER A 233 12.90 17.67 -8.19
CA SER A 233 13.82 18.19 -7.16
C SER A 233 14.37 17.14 -6.20
N TRP A 234 13.87 15.90 -6.23
CA TRP A 234 14.33 14.81 -5.37
C TRP A 234 15.61 14.21 -5.94
N SER A 235 16.54 13.84 -5.06
CA SER A 235 17.66 12.96 -5.43
C SER A 235 17.14 11.54 -5.74
N GLU A 236 17.90 10.78 -6.52
CA GLU A 236 17.57 9.37 -6.79
C GLU A 236 17.50 8.57 -5.49
N GLU A 237 18.41 8.83 -4.54
CA GLU A 237 18.47 8.15 -3.24
C GLU A 237 17.22 8.41 -2.39
N GLN A 238 16.71 9.65 -2.40
CA GLN A 238 15.45 9.99 -1.73
C GLN A 238 14.28 9.22 -2.33
N LEU A 239 14.24 9.07 -3.66
CA LEU A 239 13.18 8.32 -4.33
C LEU A 239 13.30 6.81 -4.06
N VAL A 240 14.49 6.25 -4.11
CA VAL A 240 14.74 4.85 -3.75
C VAL A 240 14.35 4.57 -2.29
N SER A 241 14.71 5.49 -1.38
CA SER A 241 14.31 5.41 0.04
C SER A 241 12.79 5.42 0.20
N TYR A 242 12.09 6.29 -0.55
CA TYR A 242 10.64 6.36 -0.54
C TYR A 242 10.00 5.06 -1.02
N LEU A 243 10.46 4.52 -2.14
CA LEU A 243 9.92 3.26 -2.68
C LEU A 243 10.23 2.08 -1.75
N ALA A 244 11.40 2.07 -1.10
CA ALA A 244 11.81 0.98 -0.20
C ALA A 244 11.12 1.00 1.18
N SER A 245 10.83 2.19 1.71
CA SER A 245 10.42 2.35 3.12
C SER A 245 9.22 3.25 3.34
N GLY A 246 8.73 3.89 2.29
CA GLY A 246 7.67 4.90 2.38
C GLY A 246 8.16 6.24 2.89
N VAL A 247 9.47 6.45 3.02
CA VAL A 247 10.03 7.70 3.54
C VAL A 247 11.09 8.25 2.59
N ALA A 248 10.87 9.48 2.13
CA ALA A 248 11.85 10.31 1.46
C ALA A 248 12.35 11.35 2.47
N PRO A 249 13.61 11.24 2.96
CA PRO A 249 14.13 12.15 3.96
C PRO A 249 13.96 13.62 3.54
N MET A 250 13.33 14.41 4.40
CA MET A 250 13.03 15.83 4.19
C MET A 250 12.15 16.17 2.96
N ARG A 251 11.44 15.18 2.39
CA ARG A 251 10.59 15.39 1.20
C ARG A 251 9.15 14.95 1.41
N ALA A 252 8.94 13.69 1.81
CA ALA A 252 7.60 13.12 1.91
C ALA A 252 7.58 11.81 2.70
N ILE A 253 6.39 11.42 3.12
CA ILE A 253 6.07 10.11 3.69
C ILE A 253 4.91 9.52 2.88
N ALA A 254 4.89 8.20 2.71
CA ALA A 254 3.80 7.47 2.07
C ALA A 254 2.62 7.35 3.03
N GLU A 255 1.44 7.69 2.53
CA GLU A 255 0.20 7.70 3.28
C GLU A 255 -0.91 7.01 2.48
N GLY A 256 -1.98 6.61 3.17
CA GLY A 256 -3.15 6.01 2.52
C GLY A 256 -2.80 4.80 1.62
N PRO A 257 -3.36 4.71 0.41
CA PRO A 257 -3.07 3.63 -0.53
C PRO A 257 -1.59 3.50 -0.89
N MET A 258 -0.84 4.60 -0.95
CA MET A 258 0.59 4.54 -1.28
C MET A 258 1.39 3.84 -0.17
N ALA A 259 1.01 4.02 1.10
CA ALA A 259 1.62 3.29 2.21
C ALA A 259 1.38 1.78 2.08
N THR A 260 0.18 1.37 1.65
CA THR A 260 -0.14 -0.04 1.36
C THR A 260 0.70 -0.57 0.21
N VAL A 261 0.82 0.17 -0.90
CA VAL A 261 1.66 -0.22 -2.05
C VAL A 261 3.12 -0.40 -1.63
N VAL A 262 3.66 0.49 -0.79
CA VAL A 262 5.01 0.33 -0.24
C VAL A 262 5.11 -0.93 0.62
N HIS A 263 4.17 -1.12 1.55
CA HIS A 263 4.19 -2.24 2.50
C HIS A 263 4.03 -3.60 1.80
N ASP A 264 3.07 -3.72 0.89
CA ASP A 264 2.68 -4.98 0.28
C ASP A 264 3.50 -5.33 -0.97
N SER A 265 4.06 -4.32 -1.65
CA SER A 265 4.86 -4.49 -2.86
C SER A 265 6.27 -3.91 -2.73
N LEU A 266 6.43 -2.58 -2.85
CA LEU A 266 7.71 -1.93 -3.21
C LEU A 266 8.84 -2.19 -2.20
N SER A 267 8.53 -2.28 -0.90
CA SER A 267 9.51 -2.56 0.16
C SER A 267 10.17 -3.94 0.05
N LYS A 268 9.61 -4.84 -0.79
CA LYS A 268 10.10 -6.20 -1.02
C LYS A 268 10.90 -6.33 -2.33
N LEU A 269 11.02 -5.24 -3.10
CA LEU A 269 11.76 -5.23 -4.36
C LEU A 269 13.26 -5.17 -4.12
N LYS A 270 14.01 -5.70 -5.09
CA LYS A 270 15.46 -5.53 -5.16
C LYS A 270 15.78 -4.05 -5.35
N VAL A 271 16.83 -3.57 -4.68
CA VAL A 271 17.30 -2.19 -4.80
C VAL A 271 17.60 -1.80 -6.25
N ALA A 272 18.07 -2.73 -7.08
CA ALA A 272 18.31 -2.49 -8.50
C ALA A 272 17.03 -2.11 -9.26
N ASP A 273 15.90 -2.74 -8.94
CA ASP A 273 14.61 -2.45 -9.57
C ASP A 273 14.04 -1.13 -9.06
N LEU A 274 14.21 -0.82 -7.77
CA LEU A 274 13.87 0.50 -7.22
C LEU A 274 14.65 1.63 -7.89
N ARG A 275 15.95 1.41 -8.17
CA ARG A 275 16.77 2.35 -8.93
C ARG A 275 16.34 2.47 -10.38
N ALA A 276 15.92 1.37 -11.02
CA ALA A 276 15.41 1.42 -12.38
C ALA A 276 14.11 2.23 -12.47
N ILE A 277 13.16 1.99 -11.55
CA ILE A 277 11.94 2.80 -11.40
C ILE A 277 12.30 4.27 -11.20
N ALA A 278 13.22 4.57 -10.29
CA ALA A 278 13.65 5.93 -10.01
C ALA A 278 14.27 6.62 -11.23
N ALA A 279 15.15 5.92 -11.97
CA ALA A 279 15.80 6.42 -13.18
C ALA A 279 14.80 6.72 -14.30
N TYR A 280 13.77 5.88 -14.47
CA TYR A 280 12.70 6.13 -15.44
C TYR A 280 11.86 7.36 -15.04
N LEU A 281 11.34 7.41 -13.81
CA LEU A 281 10.47 8.51 -13.35
C LEU A 281 11.18 9.87 -13.42
N LYS A 282 12.49 9.91 -13.12
CA LYS A 282 13.34 11.12 -13.23
C LYS A 282 13.56 11.59 -14.68
N GLN A 283 13.23 10.77 -15.68
CA GLN A 283 13.28 11.12 -17.10
C GLN A 283 11.89 11.30 -17.72
N THR A 284 10.82 10.99 -16.99
CA THR A 284 9.46 11.23 -17.46
C THR A 284 9.22 12.74 -17.57
N PRO A 285 8.95 13.25 -18.78
CA PRO A 285 8.80 14.69 -18.98
C PRO A 285 7.58 15.23 -18.23
N PRO A 286 7.69 16.40 -17.57
CA PRO A 286 6.53 17.07 -17.02
C PRO A 286 5.69 17.71 -18.14
N ARG A 287 4.43 18.03 -17.84
CA ARG A 287 3.60 18.85 -18.74
C ARG A 287 4.07 20.29 -18.74
N ALA A 288 4.14 20.87 -19.94
CA ALA A 288 4.21 22.31 -20.10
C ALA A 288 2.86 22.89 -19.65
N ASP A 289 2.87 23.76 -18.65
CA ASP A 289 1.72 24.42 -18.04
C ASP A 289 0.83 23.57 -17.12
N VAL A 290 1.01 23.80 -15.82
CA VAL A 290 -0.14 23.88 -14.90
C VAL A 290 -0.09 25.27 -14.30
N SER A 291 -1.00 26.14 -14.74
CA SER A 291 -1.24 27.46 -14.15
C SER A 291 -1.87 27.28 -12.76
N GLY A 292 -1.46 28.12 -11.80
CA GLY A 292 -1.81 28.02 -10.38
C GLY A 292 -3.28 27.81 -10.09
N GLY A 293 -3.56 26.87 -9.19
CA GLY A 293 -4.91 26.63 -8.69
C GLY A 293 -5.47 27.83 -7.92
N SER A 294 -6.79 27.83 -7.76
CA SER A 294 -7.54 28.88 -7.06
C SER A 294 -6.92 29.20 -5.69
N VAL A 295 -6.69 30.49 -5.46
CA VAL A 295 -6.13 31.01 -4.20
C VAL A 295 -7.30 31.46 -3.33
N VAL A 296 -7.64 30.69 -2.30
CA VAL A 296 -8.48 31.18 -1.20
C VAL A 296 -7.60 32.01 -0.27
N PRO A 297 -7.98 33.24 0.09
CA PRO A 297 -7.25 34.02 1.08
C PRO A 297 -7.13 33.26 2.40
N VAL A 298 -5.91 33.07 2.89
CA VAL A 298 -5.67 32.43 4.19
C VAL A 298 -6.18 33.37 5.30
N PRO A 299 -7.15 32.97 6.14
CA PRO A 299 -7.63 33.81 7.22
C PRO A 299 -6.51 34.19 8.19
N ALA A 300 -6.54 35.40 8.74
CA ALA A 300 -5.50 35.87 9.68
C ALA A 300 -5.32 34.95 10.90
N GLY A 301 -6.40 34.28 11.34
CA GLY A 301 -6.39 33.33 12.46
C GLY A 301 -5.70 31.99 12.17
N ALA A 302 -5.43 31.64 10.90
CA ALA A 302 -4.83 30.36 10.52
C ALA A 302 -3.43 30.16 11.13
N ALA A 303 -2.65 31.24 11.24
CA ALA A 303 -1.35 31.21 11.88
C ALA A 303 -1.46 30.92 13.40
N GLY A 304 -2.52 31.42 14.03
CA GLY A 304 -2.82 31.11 15.44
C GLY A 304 -3.10 29.61 15.63
N VAL A 305 -3.92 29.01 14.77
CA VAL A 305 -4.20 27.56 14.81
C VAL A 305 -2.90 26.76 14.66
N TYR A 306 -2.03 27.11 13.70
CA TYR A 306 -0.74 26.44 13.53
C TYR A 306 0.14 26.53 14.77
N VAL A 307 0.30 27.73 15.32
CA VAL A 307 1.15 27.97 16.50
C VAL A 307 0.62 27.22 17.73
N SER A 308 -0.71 27.18 17.92
CA SER A 308 -1.32 26.52 19.07
C SER A 308 -1.30 24.99 19.01
N HIS A 309 -1.35 24.40 17.82
CA HIS A 309 -1.59 22.95 17.67
C HIS A 309 -0.49 22.18 16.95
N CYS A 310 0.31 22.83 16.11
CA CYS A 310 1.25 22.16 15.20
C CYS A 310 2.72 22.50 15.48
N ALA A 311 3.00 23.76 15.86
CA ALA A 311 4.36 24.29 15.94
C ALA A 311 5.24 23.63 17.02
N SER A 312 4.65 23.06 18.06
CA SER A 312 5.40 22.35 19.11
C SER A 312 6.15 21.12 18.58
N CYS A 313 5.65 20.51 17.50
CA CYS A 313 6.29 19.37 16.84
C CYS A 313 6.95 19.79 15.51
N HIS A 314 6.23 20.54 14.67
CA HIS A 314 6.70 20.88 13.31
C HIS A 314 7.57 22.14 13.25
N GLY A 315 7.82 22.81 14.38
CA GLY A 315 8.58 24.05 14.43
C GLY A 315 7.75 25.27 14.01
N LEU A 316 8.25 26.47 14.30
CA LEU A 316 7.54 27.72 13.97
C LEU A 316 7.55 28.01 12.46
N GLU A 317 8.53 27.45 11.74
CA GLU A 317 8.72 27.62 10.30
C GLU A 317 8.47 26.32 9.52
N GLY A 318 7.82 25.33 10.13
CA GLY A 318 7.55 24.04 9.48
C GLY A 318 8.83 23.26 9.15
N GLU A 319 9.93 23.54 9.84
CA GLU A 319 11.23 22.92 9.67
C GLU A 319 11.29 21.47 10.20
N GLY A 320 10.34 21.11 11.08
CA GLY A 320 10.28 19.81 11.72
C GLY A 320 11.46 19.54 12.66
N LEU A 321 11.64 18.28 13.03
CA LEU A 321 12.77 17.81 13.83
C LEU A 321 13.40 16.62 13.11
N LYS A 322 14.67 16.78 12.71
CA LYS A 322 15.40 15.75 11.96
C LYS A 322 15.23 14.36 12.60
N ASP A 323 14.86 13.38 11.78
CA ASP A 323 14.66 11.98 12.17
C ASP A 323 13.64 11.76 13.31
N ARG A 324 12.71 12.70 13.50
CA ARG A 324 11.65 12.61 14.53
C ARG A 324 10.31 13.14 14.05
N ILE A 325 10.29 14.34 13.47
CA ILE A 325 9.10 15.01 12.91
C ILE A 325 9.42 15.51 11.51
N PRO A 326 8.63 15.16 10.48
CA PRO A 326 8.92 15.59 9.11
C PRO A 326 8.78 17.12 8.95
N PRO A 327 9.59 17.74 8.07
CA PRO A 327 9.38 19.12 7.68
C PRO A 327 8.07 19.24 6.89
N LEU A 328 7.34 20.33 7.16
CA LEU A 328 6.20 20.78 6.36
C LEU A 328 6.65 21.75 5.25
N SER A 329 7.81 22.38 5.44
CA SER A 329 8.45 23.21 4.42
C SER A 329 8.96 22.37 3.25
N LYS A 330 8.61 22.78 2.02
CA LYS A 330 8.96 22.12 0.74
C LYS A 330 8.57 20.65 0.66
N ASN A 331 7.59 20.24 1.46
CA ASN A 331 7.11 18.87 1.53
C ASN A 331 6.22 18.56 0.31
N GLY A 332 6.40 17.39 -0.31
CA GLY A 332 5.67 17.00 -1.53
C GLY A 332 4.16 16.86 -1.32
N THR A 333 3.74 16.26 -0.20
CA THR A 333 2.32 16.13 0.18
C THR A 333 1.69 17.51 0.41
N VAL A 334 2.43 18.41 1.06
CA VAL A 334 1.98 19.79 1.30
C VAL A 334 1.86 20.57 -0.02
N ASN A 335 2.80 20.39 -0.95
CA ASN A 335 2.80 21.08 -2.25
C ASN A 335 1.92 20.42 -3.32
N GLY A 336 1.22 19.33 -2.99
CA GLY A 336 0.28 18.67 -3.90
C GLY A 336 -0.82 19.62 -4.37
N GLU A 337 -1.35 19.41 -5.57
CA GLU A 337 -2.34 20.29 -6.20
C GLU A 337 -3.64 20.37 -5.39
N GLN A 338 -4.10 19.22 -4.86
CA GLN A 338 -5.29 19.13 -4.01
C GLN A 338 -4.92 19.07 -2.52
N PRO A 339 -5.75 19.63 -1.62
CA PRO A 339 -5.46 19.70 -0.20
C PRO A 339 -5.92 18.44 0.58
N GLN A 340 -6.51 17.46 -0.11
CA GLN A 340 -7.15 16.31 0.53
C GLN A 340 -6.20 15.49 1.42
N ASP A 341 -4.95 15.29 1.02
CA ASP A 341 -4.01 14.47 1.78
C ASP A 341 -3.58 15.16 3.08
N ILE A 342 -3.25 16.45 3.05
CA ILE A 342 -2.93 17.20 4.27
C ILE A 342 -4.16 17.30 5.20
N ILE A 343 -5.37 17.48 4.64
CA ILE A 343 -6.60 17.48 5.42
C ILE A 343 -6.79 16.11 6.09
N LYS A 344 -6.57 15.01 5.36
CA LYS A 344 -6.64 13.65 5.91
C LYS A 344 -5.58 13.40 6.97
N ALA A 345 -4.34 13.85 6.78
CA ALA A 345 -3.29 13.73 7.80
C ALA A 345 -3.66 14.48 9.10
N ILE A 346 -4.21 15.69 8.99
CA ILE A 346 -4.69 16.47 10.15
C ILE A 346 -5.89 15.77 10.82
N LEU A 347 -6.84 15.26 10.04
CA LEU A 347 -8.03 14.61 10.57
C LEU A 347 -7.74 13.23 11.18
N ALA A 348 -6.96 12.40 10.50
CA ALA A 348 -6.75 11.00 10.87
C ALA A 348 -5.54 10.78 11.78
N GLY A 349 -4.57 11.70 11.77
CA GLY A 349 -3.23 11.43 12.26
C GLY A 349 -2.44 10.50 11.32
N LEU A 350 -1.17 10.27 11.65
CA LEU A 350 -0.26 9.40 10.90
C LEU A 350 0.41 8.39 11.85
N PRO A 351 0.63 7.14 11.42
CA PRO A 351 1.32 6.15 12.21
C PRO A 351 2.82 6.49 12.35
N ALA A 352 3.48 5.85 13.31
CA ALA A 352 4.93 5.95 13.38
C ALA A 352 5.57 5.24 12.19
N THR A 353 6.64 5.82 11.65
CA THR A 353 7.50 5.20 10.64
C THR A 353 8.88 4.94 11.24
N GLN A 354 9.76 4.21 10.56
CA GLN A 354 11.12 3.99 11.07
C GLN A 354 11.88 5.30 11.35
N GLN A 355 11.54 6.38 10.64
CA GLN A 355 12.22 7.68 10.76
C GLN A 355 11.41 8.72 11.55
N TYR A 356 10.09 8.60 11.66
CA TYR A 356 9.25 9.64 12.26
C TYR A 356 8.26 9.08 13.28
N GLY A 357 8.00 9.85 14.34
CA GLY A 357 6.97 9.52 15.33
C GLY A 357 5.55 9.66 14.76
N PRO A 358 4.54 9.17 15.49
CA PRO A 358 3.15 9.27 15.06
C PRO A 358 2.67 10.74 15.13
N MET A 359 1.85 11.13 14.15
CA MET A 359 1.13 12.41 14.18
C MET A 359 -0.26 12.19 14.80
N PRO A 360 -0.68 12.98 15.80
CA PRO A 360 -2.01 12.85 16.39
C PRO A 360 -3.14 13.26 15.43
N SER A 361 -4.33 12.74 15.68
CA SER A 361 -5.56 13.26 15.09
C SER A 361 -5.96 14.59 15.72
N PHE A 362 -6.36 15.55 14.88
CA PHE A 362 -6.94 16.83 15.32
C PHE A 362 -8.45 16.92 15.09
N ALA A 363 -9.08 15.85 14.59
CA ALA A 363 -10.49 15.86 14.24
C ALA A 363 -11.40 16.21 15.43
N ALA A 364 -11.06 15.81 16.65
CA ALA A 364 -11.89 16.11 17.82
C ALA A 364 -11.73 17.55 18.33
N TYR A 365 -10.64 18.24 17.95
CA TYR A 365 -10.23 19.51 18.56
C TYR A 365 -10.40 20.71 17.65
N LEU A 366 -10.35 20.50 16.33
CA LEU A 366 -10.42 21.56 15.34
C LEU A 366 -11.70 21.47 14.53
N SER A 367 -12.34 22.64 14.33
CA SER A 367 -13.48 22.77 13.43
C SER A 367 -13.06 22.57 11.98
N ASP A 368 -14.02 22.32 11.09
CA ASP A 368 -13.75 22.18 9.66
C ASP A 368 -13.10 23.44 9.06
N GLY A 369 -13.51 24.61 9.54
CA GLY A 369 -12.92 25.90 9.17
C GLY A 369 -11.48 26.05 9.65
N ASP A 370 -11.17 25.64 10.88
CA ASP A 370 -9.81 25.73 11.42
C ASP A 370 -8.84 24.81 10.68
N ILE A 371 -9.28 23.60 10.35
CA ILE A 371 -8.49 22.64 9.57
C ILE A 371 -8.24 23.17 8.15
N ALA A 372 -9.27 23.71 7.48
CA ALA A 372 -9.09 24.32 6.16
C ALA A 372 -8.12 25.50 6.21
N ALA A 373 -8.24 26.36 7.23
CA ALA A 373 -7.39 27.51 7.42
C ALA A 373 -5.92 27.11 7.65
N VAL A 374 -5.65 26.17 8.57
CA VAL A 374 -4.28 25.72 8.86
C VAL A 374 -3.67 24.97 7.66
N ALA A 375 -4.46 24.16 6.95
CA ALA A 375 -4.01 23.50 5.73
C ALA A 375 -3.56 24.53 4.67
N ASN A 376 -4.38 25.55 4.38
CA ASN A 376 -4.01 26.61 3.45
C ASN A 376 -2.80 27.44 3.94
N SER A 377 -2.69 27.69 5.24
CA SER A 377 -1.54 28.41 5.82
C SER A 377 -0.24 27.63 5.63
N VAL A 378 -0.23 26.33 5.88
CA VAL A 378 0.97 25.48 5.69
C VAL A 378 1.33 25.38 4.21
N ARG A 379 0.33 25.26 3.32
CA ARG A 379 0.50 25.13 1.86
C ARG A 379 1.07 26.36 1.16
N SER A 380 1.03 27.53 1.80
CA SER A 380 1.44 28.82 1.22
C SER A 380 2.66 29.47 1.92
N ARG A 381 3.25 28.80 2.92
CA ARG A 381 4.37 29.34 3.71
C ARG A 381 5.63 28.50 3.58
N TRP A 382 6.76 29.05 4.00
CA TRP A 382 8.04 28.34 4.15
C TRP A 382 8.56 27.70 2.85
N GLY A 383 8.34 28.40 1.74
CA GLY A 383 8.72 27.95 0.40
C GLY A 383 7.75 26.95 -0.22
N ASN A 384 6.58 26.73 0.40
CA ASN A 384 5.47 26.02 -0.24
C ASN A 384 4.71 26.95 -1.18
N ASN A 385 4.37 26.45 -2.35
CA ASN A 385 3.67 27.17 -3.42
C ASN A 385 2.43 26.39 -3.91
N ALA A 386 1.80 25.62 -3.01
CA ALA A 386 0.60 24.86 -3.34
C ALA A 386 -0.63 25.80 -3.44
N PRO A 387 -1.65 25.43 -4.23
CA PRO A 387 -2.92 26.14 -4.21
C PRO A 387 -3.52 26.17 -2.80
N THR A 388 -4.04 27.32 -2.37
CA THR A 388 -4.79 27.45 -1.12
C THR A 388 -6.27 27.17 -1.37
N ASN A 389 -6.59 25.93 -1.71
CA ASN A 389 -7.91 25.48 -2.14
C ASN A 389 -8.64 24.61 -1.11
N ALA A 390 -8.22 24.61 0.16
CA ALA A 390 -8.98 23.98 1.23
C ALA A 390 -10.13 24.89 1.69
N ASP A 391 -11.31 24.31 1.89
CA ASP A 391 -12.45 24.99 2.52
C ASP A 391 -13.15 24.06 3.54
N GLY A 392 -14.03 24.64 4.36
CA GLY A 392 -14.72 23.89 5.41
C GLY A 392 -15.70 22.82 4.88
N PHE A 393 -16.24 22.98 3.68
CA PHE A 393 -17.13 21.97 3.09
C PHE A 393 -16.34 20.74 2.68
N LEU A 394 -15.20 20.94 2.01
CA LEU A 394 -14.28 19.86 1.65
C LEU A 394 -13.77 19.14 2.90
N VAL A 395 -13.39 19.87 3.95
CA VAL A 395 -12.96 19.25 5.21
C VAL A 395 -14.08 18.42 5.82
N ARG A 396 -15.32 18.92 5.82
CA ARG A 396 -16.48 18.19 6.34
C ARG A 396 -16.74 16.90 5.58
N GLU A 397 -16.67 16.94 4.25
CA GLU A 397 -16.81 15.76 3.39
C GLU A 397 -15.73 14.73 3.69
N ILE A 398 -14.45 15.16 3.70
CA ILE A 398 -13.31 14.29 4.01
C ILE A 398 -13.45 13.72 5.42
N ARG A 399 -13.89 14.50 6.41
CA ARG A 399 -14.09 14.05 7.78
C ARG A 399 -15.12 12.93 7.88
N GLN A 400 -16.21 13.00 7.11
CA GLN A 400 -17.22 11.96 7.07
C GLN A 400 -16.70 10.67 6.42
N SER A 401 -15.84 10.79 5.40
CA SER A 401 -15.29 9.64 4.67
C SER A 401 -13.99 9.08 5.25
N THR A 402 -13.32 9.78 6.17
CA THR A 402 -11.98 9.40 6.66
C THR A 402 -12.10 8.60 7.95
N PRO A 403 -11.82 7.28 7.92
CA PRO A 403 -11.66 6.53 9.15
C PRO A 403 -10.42 7.06 9.87
N ILE A 404 -10.60 7.50 11.12
CA ILE A 404 -9.48 8.05 11.91
C ILE A 404 -8.58 6.88 12.30
N MET A 405 -7.32 6.95 11.88
CA MET A 405 -6.35 5.84 11.97
C MET A 405 -6.13 5.36 13.40
N LEU A 406 -6.26 6.26 14.37
CA LEU A 406 -6.11 5.96 15.78
C LEU A 406 -7.46 5.69 16.47
N ALA A 407 -8.58 5.60 15.76
CA ALA A 407 -9.88 5.46 16.42
C ALA A 407 -11.06 4.88 15.62
N GLY A 408 -10.83 4.36 14.42
CA GLY A 408 -11.88 3.80 13.57
C GLY A 408 -12.83 4.87 12.98
N GLY A 409 -13.51 4.46 11.90
CA GLY A 409 -14.65 5.20 11.34
C GLY A 409 -15.88 5.15 12.26
N GLU A 410 -16.96 5.83 11.85
CA GLU A 410 -18.25 5.79 12.55
C GLU A 410 -18.68 4.32 12.74
N GLY A 411 -18.71 3.85 14.00
CA GLY A 411 -19.03 2.45 14.35
C GLY A 411 -17.90 1.58 14.95
N SER A 412 -16.78 2.17 15.39
CA SER A 412 -15.76 1.64 16.33
C SER A 412 -15.60 0.10 16.47
N THR A 413 -15.34 -0.65 15.39
CA THR A 413 -14.84 -2.04 15.45
C THR A 413 -13.63 -2.30 14.56
N GLN A 414 -13.27 -1.36 13.68
CA GLN A 414 -12.11 -1.50 12.80
C GLN A 414 -10.90 -0.81 13.42
N CYS A 415 -10.10 -1.63 14.10
CA CYS A 415 -8.77 -1.29 14.59
C CYS A 415 -7.73 -1.31 13.45
N PRO A 416 -6.53 -0.74 13.66
CA PRO A 416 -5.77 0.04 12.67
C PRO A 416 -5.28 -0.81 11.47
N PRO A 417 -4.70 -0.19 10.42
CA PRO A 417 -4.67 -0.69 9.04
C PRO A 417 -3.65 -1.85 8.90
N PRO A 418 -3.30 -2.36 7.69
CA PRO A 418 -2.57 -3.62 7.61
C PRO A 418 -1.22 -3.53 8.34
N LEU A 419 -1.07 -4.37 9.36
CA LEU A 419 0.11 -4.42 10.20
C LEU A 419 1.27 -5.13 9.49
N THR A 420 2.50 -4.72 9.77
CA THR A 420 3.69 -5.50 9.40
C THR A 420 3.71 -6.84 10.15
N GLU A 421 4.54 -7.78 9.71
CA GLU A 421 4.76 -9.02 10.45
C GLU A 421 5.29 -8.76 11.87
N LYS A 422 6.17 -7.77 12.02
CA LYS A 422 6.73 -7.38 13.32
C LYS A 422 5.68 -6.71 14.20
N GLU A 423 4.84 -5.84 13.65
CA GLU A 423 3.71 -5.23 14.35
C GLU A 423 2.68 -6.28 14.78
N ARG A 424 2.39 -7.28 13.94
CA ARG A 424 1.55 -8.44 14.35
C ARG A 424 2.18 -9.21 15.50
N ALA A 425 3.49 -9.47 15.45
CA ALA A 425 4.18 -10.11 16.56
C ALA A 425 4.06 -9.28 17.84
N VAL A 426 4.19 -7.96 17.76
CA VAL A 426 3.95 -7.05 18.89
C VAL A 426 2.52 -7.18 19.41
N VAL A 427 1.51 -7.20 18.54
CA VAL A 427 0.10 -7.36 18.95
C VAL A 427 -0.11 -8.67 19.72
N GLU A 428 0.39 -9.79 19.19
CA GLU A 428 0.19 -11.10 19.82
C GLU A 428 0.92 -11.20 21.17
N ASN A 429 2.14 -10.69 21.29
CA ASN A 429 2.86 -10.64 22.57
C ASN A 429 2.18 -9.68 23.55
N ALA A 430 1.64 -8.56 23.08
CA ALA A 430 0.91 -7.62 23.92
C ALA A 430 -0.39 -8.21 24.49
N LYS A 431 -1.11 -9.01 23.71
CA LYS A 431 -2.28 -9.76 24.19
C LYS A 431 -1.89 -10.80 25.24
N ALA A 432 -0.82 -11.54 25.01
CA ALA A 432 -0.36 -12.60 25.90
C ALA A 432 0.18 -12.06 27.23
N ASP A 433 1.06 -11.06 27.18
CA ASP A 433 1.86 -10.66 28.35
C ASP A 433 1.40 -9.35 29.00
N ALA A 434 0.59 -8.56 28.29
CA ALA A 434 0.13 -7.24 28.74
C ALA A 434 -1.39 -7.04 28.59
N GLY A 435 -2.16 -8.09 28.29
CA GLY A 435 -3.60 -7.97 28.01
C GLY A 435 -4.41 -7.32 29.14
N GLU A 436 -4.15 -7.69 30.40
CA GLU A 436 -4.81 -7.07 31.57
C GLU A 436 -4.36 -5.60 31.76
N LEU A 437 -3.08 -5.31 31.54
CA LEU A 437 -2.55 -3.95 31.65
C LEU A 437 -3.21 -3.05 30.60
N LEU A 438 -3.34 -3.52 29.36
CA LEU A 438 -4.06 -2.82 28.29
C LEU A 438 -5.55 -2.64 28.65
N ARG A 439 -6.24 -3.68 29.13
CA ARG A 439 -7.66 -3.60 29.54
C ARG A 439 -7.90 -2.56 30.64
N THR A 440 -7.00 -2.47 31.61
CA THR A 440 -7.08 -1.51 32.74
C THR A 440 -6.47 -0.14 32.45
N THR A 441 -5.92 0.07 31.25
CA THR A 441 -5.33 1.37 30.86
C THR A 441 -6.42 2.40 30.61
N GLN A 442 -6.33 3.52 31.31
CA GLN A 442 -7.24 4.65 31.24
C GLN A 442 -6.45 5.95 31.40
N GLY A 443 -7.04 7.10 31.07
CA GLY A 443 -6.31 8.38 31.06
C GLY A 443 -5.52 8.68 32.35
N SER A 444 -6.02 8.29 33.52
CA SER A 444 -5.38 8.54 34.82
C SER A 444 -4.15 7.68 35.12
N ASN A 445 -4.01 6.51 34.52
CA ASN A 445 -2.88 5.58 34.77
C ASN A 445 -2.07 5.27 33.51
N LEU A 446 -2.38 5.95 32.39
CA LEU A 446 -1.86 5.63 31.06
C LEU A 446 -0.32 5.64 31.01
N VAL A 447 0.33 6.69 31.54
CA VAL A 447 1.80 6.80 31.53
C VAL A 447 2.44 5.64 32.29
N LEU A 448 1.93 5.31 33.48
CA LEU A 448 2.45 4.21 34.30
C LEU A 448 2.28 2.86 33.60
N ARG A 449 1.13 2.64 32.96
CA ARG A 449 0.87 1.41 32.21
C ARG A 449 1.77 1.28 31.01
N VAL A 450 1.97 2.35 30.24
CA VAL A 450 2.88 2.35 29.09
C VAL A 450 4.32 2.05 29.51
N GLN A 451 4.80 2.67 30.61
CA GLN A 451 6.12 2.42 31.19
C GLN A 451 6.32 0.96 31.64
N GLU A 452 5.24 0.26 32.01
CA GLU A 452 5.30 -1.16 32.34
C GLU A 452 5.25 -2.06 31.10
N ILE A 453 4.46 -1.69 30.10
CA ILE A 453 4.19 -2.51 28.90
C ILE A 453 5.36 -2.46 27.92
N VAL A 454 5.85 -1.27 27.58
CA VAL A 454 6.83 -1.08 26.49
C VAL A 454 8.12 -1.88 26.70
N PRO A 455 8.76 -1.90 27.89
CA PRO A 455 9.97 -2.70 28.11
C PRO A 455 9.72 -4.20 27.94
N LYS A 456 8.57 -4.71 28.39
CA LYS A 456 8.20 -6.13 28.25
C LYS A 456 8.11 -6.51 26.77
N ILE A 457 7.41 -5.71 25.98
CA ILE A 457 7.25 -5.96 24.54
C ILE A 457 8.57 -5.85 23.79
N LYS A 458 9.39 -4.82 24.07
CA LYS A 458 10.72 -4.71 23.46
C LYS A 458 11.62 -5.91 23.76
N SER A 459 11.47 -6.51 24.95
CA SER A 459 12.23 -7.71 25.33
C SER A 459 11.75 -8.98 24.62
N ALA A 460 10.43 -9.08 24.36
CA ALA A 460 9.80 -10.21 23.70
C ALA A 460 9.98 -10.18 22.17
N VAL A 461 9.95 -9.00 21.56
CA VAL A 461 10.08 -8.80 20.10
C VAL A 461 11.33 -7.97 19.80
N ARG A 462 12.51 -8.55 20.04
CA ARG A 462 13.80 -7.83 19.98
C ARG A 462 14.13 -7.21 18.60
N GLN A 463 13.53 -7.75 17.54
CA GLN A 463 13.68 -7.32 16.16
C GLN A 463 12.72 -6.19 15.74
N ALA A 464 11.79 -5.80 16.62
CA ALA A 464 10.85 -4.71 16.40
C ALA A 464 11.57 -3.36 16.57
N SER A 465 11.38 -2.47 15.61
CA SER A 465 11.76 -1.07 15.71
C SER A 465 10.86 -0.33 16.71
N GLU A 466 11.22 0.91 17.05
CA GLU A 466 10.36 1.77 17.88
C GLU A 466 8.98 1.98 17.23
N ALA A 467 8.94 2.14 15.90
CA ALA A 467 7.70 2.26 15.14
C ALA A 467 6.85 0.98 15.23
N ASP A 468 7.47 -0.20 15.05
CA ASP A 468 6.77 -1.49 15.17
C ASP A 468 6.13 -1.64 16.56
N VAL A 469 6.85 -1.23 17.62
CA VAL A 469 6.34 -1.28 19.00
C VAL A 469 5.17 -0.32 19.19
N VAL A 470 5.28 0.92 18.71
CA VAL A 470 4.23 1.94 18.85
C VAL A 470 2.98 1.54 18.09
N ASN A 471 3.12 1.20 16.81
CA ASN A 471 2.00 0.84 15.94
C ASN A 471 1.33 -0.45 16.43
N GLY A 472 2.12 -1.48 16.75
CA GLY A 472 1.60 -2.75 17.25
C GLY A 472 0.89 -2.62 18.61
N LEU A 473 1.44 -1.88 19.56
CA LEU A 473 0.78 -1.65 20.86
C LEU A 473 -0.48 -0.82 20.71
N THR A 474 -0.47 0.19 19.84
CA THR A 474 -1.65 1.01 19.56
C THR A 474 -2.75 0.17 18.91
N ALA A 475 -2.39 -0.77 18.03
CA ALA A 475 -3.33 -1.72 17.44
C ALA A 475 -3.94 -2.68 18.47
N ALA A 476 -3.12 -3.22 19.37
CA ALA A 476 -3.59 -4.05 20.48
C ALA A 476 -4.53 -3.27 21.40
N PHE A 477 -4.16 -2.03 21.76
CA PHE A 477 -4.96 -1.18 22.63
C PHE A 477 -6.26 -0.70 21.98
N CYS A 478 -6.25 -0.44 20.67
CA CYS A 478 -7.48 -0.13 19.93
C CYS A 478 -8.53 -1.22 20.12
N SER A 479 -8.16 -2.49 20.03
CA SER A 479 -9.11 -3.61 20.15
C SER A 479 -9.79 -3.59 21.52
N VAL A 480 -9.06 -3.23 22.56
CA VAL A 480 -9.57 -3.05 23.93
C VAL A 480 -10.48 -1.82 24.05
N VAL A 481 -10.12 -0.70 23.44
CA VAL A 481 -10.90 0.55 23.49
C VAL A 481 -12.20 0.42 22.69
N ALA A 482 -12.20 -0.34 21.60
CA ALA A 482 -13.37 -0.61 20.78
C ALA A 482 -14.51 -1.22 21.62
N GLU A 483 -14.19 -2.16 22.52
CA GLU A 483 -15.12 -2.86 23.41
C GLU A 483 -15.72 -1.97 24.52
N ARG A 484 -15.26 -0.72 24.70
CA ARG A 484 -15.77 0.19 25.75
C ARG A 484 -17.06 0.87 25.33
N GLU A 485 -18.21 0.28 25.68
CA GLU A 485 -19.53 0.78 25.30
C GLU A 485 -19.88 2.16 25.91
N THR A 486 -19.32 2.49 27.08
CA THR A 486 -19.63 3.74 27.80
C THR A 486 -18.90 4.99 27.28
N MET A 487 -17.94 4.81 26.35
CA MET A 487 -17.17 5.92 25.79
C MET A 487 -17.75 6.37 24.45
N THR A 488 -17.89 7.68 24.27
CA THR A 488 -18.22 8.25 22.95
C THR A 488 -17.08 7.98 21.98
N VAL A 489 -17.37 8.01 20.67
CA VAL A 489 -16.34 7.88 19.63
C VAL A 489 -15.21 8.88 19.85
N ALA A 490 -15.53 10.15 20.14
CA ALA A 490 -14.55 11.20 20.42
C ALA A 490 -13.63 10.87 21.63
N GLN A 491 -14.19 10.33 22.70
CA GLN A 491 -13.41 9.91 23.88
C GLN A 491 -12.49 8.73 23.57
N LYS A 492 -12.97 7.75 22.80
CA LYS A 492 -12.15 6.61 22.34
C LYS A 492 -10.96 7.11 21.52
N ARG A 493 -11.18 8.09 20.63
CA ARG A 493 -10.12 8.67 19.79
C ARG A 493 -9.02 9.31 20.61
N ASN A 494 -9.39 10.25 21.48
CA ASN A 494 -8.44 10.96 22.34
C ASN A 494 -7.60 10.00 23.19
N LEU A 495 -8.22 8.94 23.74
CA LEU A 495 -7.50 7.97 24.56
C LEU A 495 -6.45 7.20 23.74
N LEU A 496 -6.75 6.86 22.49
CA LEU A 496 -5.83 6.16 21.59
C LEU A 496 -4.70 7.07 21.09
N ASP A 497 -5.00 8.34 20.77
CA ASP A 497 -3.99 9.34 20.40
C ASP A 497 -2.95 9.54 21.51
N ILE A 498 -3.43 9.76 22.76
CA ILE A 498 -2.55 9.92 23.92
C ILE A 498 -1.73 8.64 24.14
N PHE A 499 -2.35 7.46 24.01
CA PHE A 499 -1.65 6.19 24.16
C PHE A 499 -0.50 6.04 23.15
N ALA A 500 -0.74 6.32 21.87
CA ALA A 500 0.28 6.25 20.82
C ALA A 500 1.45 7.20 21.09
N GLN A 501 1.17 8.45 21.49
CA GLN A 501 2.20 9.45 21.82
C GLN A 501 3.05 9.06 23.02
N VAL A 502 2.41 8.63 24.12
CA VAL A 502 3.13 8.22 25.33
C VAL A 502 3.92 6.95 25.06
N THR A 503 3.39 6.02 24.25
CA THR A 503 4.10 4.82 23.81
C THR A 503 5.32 5.18 22.98
N TYR A 504 5.22 6.15 22.07
CA TYR A 504 6.37 6.63 21.30
C TYR A 504 7.41 7.31 22.19
N ALA A 505 6.98 8.14 23.14
CA ALA A 505 7.88 8.80 24.07
C ALA A 505 8.63 7.80 24.97
N GLU A 506 7.97 6.72 25.42
CA GLU A 506 8.60 5.64 26.16
C GLU A 506 9.52 4.79 25.27
N ALA A 507 9.03 4.36 24.10
CA ALA A 507 9.78 3.53 23.17
C ALA A 507 11.04 4.24 22.68
N SER A 508 11.00 5.55 22.49
CA SER A 508 12.16 6.33 22.06
C SER A 508 13.04 6.85 23.19
N GLY A 509 12.74 6.49 24.45
CA GLY A 509 13.51 6.89 25.63
C GLY A 509 13.36 8.36 26.04
N MET A 510 12.40 9.10 25.46
CA MET A 510 12.14 10.51 25.76
C MET A 510 11.50 10.73 27.13
N LEU A 511 10.77 9.76 27.68
CA LEU A 511 10.19 9.88 29.03
C LEU A 511 11.22 9.85 30.16
N GLY A 512 12.51 9.67 29.82
CA GLY A 512 13.62 9.73 30.75
C GLY A 512 13.69 8.48 31.63
N ARG A 513 14.77 7.71 31.49
CA ARG A 513 15.23 6.90 32.61
C ARG A 513 15.55 7.89 33.73
N ARG A 514 14.78 7.89 34.82
CA ARG A 514 15.34 8.36 36.08
C ARG A 514 16.62 7.57 36.27
N HIS A 515 17.76 8.25 36.21
CA HIS A 515 18.99 7.70 36.73
C HIS A 515 18.70 7.28 38.17
N THR A 516 18.51 5.98 38.40
CA THR A 516 18.71 5.39 39.71
C THR A 516 20.20 5.49 40.00
N ARG A 517 20.63 6.67 40.45
CA ARG A 517 21.79 6.73 41.34
C ARG A 517 21.32 6.22 42.69
N ARG A 518 21.51 4.92 42.92
CA ARG A 518 22.08 4.33 44.14
C ARG A 518 22.16 2.83 43.98
#